data_AF-P70716-F1
#
_entry.id   AF-P70716-F1
#
_cell.length_a   1.000
_cell.length_b   1.000
_cell.length_c   1.000
_cell.angle_alpha   90.00
_cell.angle_beta   90.00
_cell.angle_gamma   90.00
#
_symmetry.space_group_name_H-M   'P 1'
#
loop_
_entity.id
_entity.type
_entity.pdbx_description
1 polymer ?
#
loop_
_entity_poly.entity_id
_entity_poly.type
_entity_poly.pdbx_seq_one_letter_code
_entity_poly.pdbx_strand_id
1 'polypeptide(L)'
;MNQALGGNASAPLLMSSVNFEEIVQCQKSGNWAKAGEILAEQARLLESIGAEGILIGANTMHKVADAVQNVISVPLLHILDVVADSIKVQGLCKVALLGTHYVMADNFYVDGLRERGVEPIVPNDKDKLEIHRIILKSFAREK
;
A
#
# COMPACT_ATOMS: atom_id res chain seq x y z
N MET A 1 -10.53 -14.90 10.03
CA MET A 1 -11.71 -15.42 9.30
C MET A 1 -12.32 -16.64 10.00
N ASN A 2 -11.57 -17.72 10.25
CA ASN A 2 -12.11 -18.90 10.97
C ASN A 2 -12.52 -18.64 12.43
N GLN A 3 -11.94 -17.65 13.11
CA GLN A 3 -12.41 -17.24 14.45
C GLN A 3 -13.73 -16.44 14.44
N ALA A 4 -14.06 -15.77 13.33
CA ALA A 4 -15.25 -14.94 13.21
C ALA A 4 -16.43 -15.70 12.57
N LEU A 5 -16.14 -16.52 11.55
CA LEU A 5 -17.15 -17.25 10.79
C LEU A 5 -17.21 -18.76 11.12
N GLY A 6 -16.21 -19.31 11.81
CA GLY A 6 -16.16 -20.73 12.19
C GLY A 6 -15.94 -21.70 11.03
N GLY A 7 -15.76 -22.98 11.37
CA GLY A 7 -15.74 -24.09 10.41
C GLY A 7 -14.68 -23.98 9.31
N ASN A 8 -15.05 -24.36 8.09
CA ASN A 8 -14.20 -24.37 6.89
C ASN A 8 -14.47 -23.17 5.96
N ALA A 9 -14.89 -22.03 6.50
CA ALA A 9 -15.14 -20.84 5.70
C ALA A 9 -13.85 -20.39 4.96
N SER A 10 -14.00 -19.92 3.71
CA SER A 10 -12.92 -19.28 2.93
C SER A 10 -13.43 -17.96 2.34
N ALA A 11 -12.57 -16.93 2.25
CA ALA A 11 -12.94 -15.68 1.59
C ALA A 11 -12.92 -15.89 0.07
N PRO A 12 -13.97 -15.50 -0.66
CA PRO A 12 -13.89 -15.36 -2.10
C PRO A 12 -12.80 -14.34 -2.43
N LEU A 13 -11.84 -14.71 -3.29
CA LEU A 13 -10.70 -13.87 -3.64
C LEU A 13 -10.46 -13.92 -5.14
N LEU A 14 -10.37 -12.75 -5.76
CA LEU A 14 -9.86 -12.55 -7.10
C LEU A 14 -8.51 -11.87 -6.98
N MET A 15 -7.49 -12.40 -7.64
CA MET A 15 -6.13 -11.91 -7.54
C MET A 15 -5.54 -11.70 -8.93
N SER A 16 -5.14 -10.47 -9.21
CA SER A 16 -4.25 -10.15 -10.33
C SER A 16 -2.86 -9.87 -9.78
N SER A 17 -1.87 -10.59 -10.30
CA SER A 17 -0.46 -10.42 -9.96
C SER A 17 0.27 -9.84 -11.17
N VAL A 18 0.64 -8.58 -11.09
CA VAL A 18 1.38 -7.89 -12.17
C VAL A 18 2.83 -8.34 -12.24
N ASN A 19 3.45 -8.15 -13.40
CA ASN A 19 4.90 -8.27 -13.53
C ASN A 19 5.59 -7.16 -12.72
N PHE A 20 6.26 -7.54 -11.64
CA PHE A 20 6.84 -6.57 -10.71
C PHE A 20 7.98 -5.76 -11.34
N GLU A 21 8.71 -6.31 -12.31
CA GLU A 21 9.80 -5.60 -12.97
C GLU A 21 9.30 -4.34 -13.69
N GLU A 22 8.14 -4.39 -14.33
CA GLU A 22 7.52 -3.24 -15.00
C GLU A 22 7.18 -2.12 -14.00
N ILE A 23 6.65 -2.51 -12.84
CA ILE A 23 6.36 -1.57 -11.74
C ILE A 23 7.66 -0.95 -11.19
N VAL A 24 8.71 -1.75 -11.01
CA VAL A 24 10.02 -1.27 -10.55
C VAL A 24 10.63 -0.28 -11.55
N GLN A 25 10.53 -0.53 -12.85
CA GLN A 25 11.00 0.40 -13.87
C GLN A 25 10.23 1.72 -13.85
N CYS A 26 8.90 1.67 -13.65
CA CYS A 26 8.10 2.87 -13.46
C CYS A 26 8.53 3.66 -12.22
N GLN A 27 8.78 2.97 -11.10
CA GLN A 27 9.25 3.61 -9.86
C GLN A 27 10.62 4.26 -10.04
N LYS A 28 11.59 3.56 -10.63
CA LYS A 28 12.96 4.06 -10.87
C LYS A 28 12.98 5.26 -11.82
N SER A 29 12.11 5.26 -12.83
CA SER A 29 11.99 6.37 -13.78
C SER A 29 11.07 7.51 -13.30
N GLY A 30 10.42 7.36 -12.15
CA GLY A 30 9.44 8.32 -11.64
C GLY A 30 8.14 8.36 -12.45
N ASN A 31 7.91 7.40 -13.35
CA ASN A 31 6.72 7.32 -14.20
C ASN A 31 5.51 6.74 -13.44
N TRP A 32 5.01 7.49 -12.47
CA TRP A 32 3.86 7.12 -11.65
C TRP A 32 2.56 7.03 -12.47
N ALA A 33 2.43 7.84 -13.51
CA ALA A 33 1.29 7.77 -14.43
C ALA A 33 1.20 6.37 -15.06
N LYS A 34 2.31 5.84 -15.59
CA LYS A 34 2.32 4.50 -16.18
C LYS A 34 2.04 3.40 -15.16
N ALA A 35 2.61 3.51 -13.96
CA ALA A 35 2.31 2.56 -12.89
C ALA A 35 0.82 2.58 -12.50
N GLY A 36 0.20 3.76 -12.48
CA GLY A 36 -1.23 3.95 -12.27
C GLY A 36 -2.06 3.29 -13.36
N GLU A 37 -1.73 3.48 -14.64
CA GLU A 37 -2.41 2.82 -15.76
C GLU A 37 -2.41 1.30 -15.64
N ILE A 38 -1.25 0.70 -15.33
CA ILE A 38 -1.09 -0.75 -15.19
C ILE A 38 -2.02 -1.27 -14.09
N LEU A 39 -2.01 -0.64 -12.91
CA LEU A 39 -2.86 -1.07 -11.79
C LEU A 39 -4.35 -0.80 -12.04
N ALA A 40 -4.68 0.32 -12.69
CA ALA A 40 -6.04 0.69 -13.07
C ALA A 40 -6.64 -0.34 -14.04
N GLU A 41 -5.85 -0.85 -14.99
CA GLU A 41 -6.28 -1.92 -15.88
C GLU A 41 -6.59 -3.22 -15.13
N GLN A 42 -5.73 -3.60 -14.18
CA GLN A 42 -5.98 -4.80 -13.36
C GLN A 42 -7.21 -4.63 -12.46
N ALA A 43 -7.43 -3.45 -11.90
CA ALA A 43 -8.61 -3.18 -11.08
C ALA A 43 -9.91 -3.28 -11.89
N ARG A 44 -9.94 -2.72 -13.11
CA ARG A 44 -11.09 -2.89 -14.03
C ARG A 44 -11.34 -4.34 -14.38
N LEU A 45 -10.28 -5.11 -14.63
CA LEU A 45 -10.40 -6.54 -14.91
C LEU A 45 -11.04 -7.27 -13.72
N LEU A 46 -10.54 -7.06 -12.50
CA LEU A 46 -11.08 -7.67 -11.28
C LEU A 46 -12.54 -7.28 -11.05
N GLU A 47 -12.89 -6.00 -11.21
CA GLU A 47 -14.28 -5.52 -11.10
C GLU A 47 -15.18 -6.20 -12.14
N SER A 48 -14.75 -6.30 -13.40
CA SER A 48 -15.53 -6.91 -14.49
C SER A 48 -15.82 -8.40 -14.29
N ILE A 49 -15.02 -9.09 -13.46
CA ILE A 49 -15.22 -10.51 -13.12
C ILE A 49 -15.88 -10.70 -11.74
N GLY A 50 -16.39 -9.61 -11.15
CA GLY A 50 -17.24 -9.65 -9.97
C GLY A 50 -16.57 -9.29 -8.65
N ALA A 51 -15.40 -8.62 -8.66
CA ALA A 51 -14.85 -8.07 -7.42
C ALA A 51 -15.74 -6.94 -6.89
N GLU A 52 -16.19 -7.05 -5.64
CA GLU A 52 -17.06 -6.07 -4.97
C GLU A 52 -16.26 -4.99 -4.21
N GLY A 53 -14.93 -5.11 -4.21
CA GLY A 53 -13.99 -4.17 -3.62
C GLY A 53 -12.57 -4.51 -4.06
N ILE A 54 -11.69 -3.50 -4.08
CA ILE A 54 -10.31 -3.65 -4.54
C ILE A 54 -9.37 -3.28 -3.40
N LEU A 55 -8.22 -3.97 -3.33
CA LEU A 55 -7.11 -3.60 -2.46
C LEU A 55 -5.80 -3.67 -3.25
N ILE A 56 -4.89 -2.73 -3.00
CA ILE A 56 -3.55 -2.77 -3.60
C ILE A 56 -2.62 -3.52 -2.63
N GLY A 57 -2.09 -4.65 -3.07
CA GLY A 57 -1.19 -5.50 -2.26
C GLY A 57 0.22 -4.93 -2.03
N ALA A 58 0.42 -3.61 -2.05
CA ALA A 58 1.71 -2.97 -1.87
C ALA A 58 1.60 -1.55 -1.30
N ASN A 59 2.36 -1.24 -0.25
CA ASN A 59 2.32 0.06 0.44
C ASN A 59 2.65 1.22 -0.51
N THR A 60 3.77 1.13 -1.25
CA THR A 60 4.24 2.20 -2.14
C THR A 60 3.25 2.50 -3.26
N MET A 61 2.55 1.48 -3.76
CA MET A 61 1.64 1.63 -4.90
C MET A 61 0.33 2.35 -4.57
N HIS A 62 0.05 2.61 -3.30
CA HIS A 62 -1.05 3.49 -2.91
C HIS A 62 -0.83 4.94 -3.36
N LYS A 63 0.39 5.32 -3.76
CA LYS A 63 0.69 6.63 -4.38
C LYS A 63 -0.13 6.88 -5.66
N VAL A 64 -0.59 5.83 -6.32
CA VAL A 64 -1.44 5.91 -7.53
C VAL A 64 -2.86 5.41 -7.27
N ALA A 65 -3.28 5.34 -5.99
CA ALA A 65 -4.61 4.86 -5.62
C ALA A 65 -5.73 5.66 -6.29
N ASP A 66 -5.59 6.98 -6.42
CA ASP A 66 -6.57 7.82 -7.10
C ASP A 66 -6.75 7.42 -8.57
N ALA A 67 -5.66 7.10 -9.27
CA ALA A 67 -5.72 6.63 -10.66
C ALA A 67 -6.47 5.29 -10.78
N VAL A 68 -6.38 4.44 -9.76
CA VAL A 68 -7.11 3.17 -9.67
C VAL A 68 -8.58 3.40 -9.34
N GLN A 69 -8.88 4.17 -8.28
CA GLN A 69 -10.25 4.44 -7.85
C GLN A 69 -11.07 5.16 -8.93
N ASN A 70 -10.45 6.04 -9.72
CA ASN A 70 -11.14 6.81 -10.77
C ASN A 70 -11.66 5.96 -11.94
N VAL A 71 -11.21 4.71 -12.08
CA VAL A 71 -11.61 3.84 -13.20
C VAL A 71 -12.50 2.66 -12.80
N ILE A 72 -12.80 2.54 -11.50
CA ILE A 72 -13.67 1.51 -10.93
C ILE A 72 -14.82 2.15 -10.18
N SER A 73 -15.94 1.43 -10.07
CA SER A 73 -17.12 1.85 -9.30
C SER A 73 -17.16 1.27 -7.89
N VAL A 74 -16.48 0.14 -7.66
CA VAL A 74 -16.34 -0.50 -6.36
C VAL A 74 -15.33 0.23 -5.45
N PRO A 75 -15.46 0.11 -4.11
CA PRO A 75 -14.56 0.77 -3.18
C PRO A 75 -13.12 0.23 -3.27
N LEU A 76 -12.16 1.15 -3.31
CA LEU A 76 -10.74 0.87 -3.11
C LEU A 76 -10.39 1.00 -1.62
N LEU A 77 -9.94 -0.08 -0.99
CA LEU A 77 -9.46 -0.08 0.38
C LEU A 77 -8.06 0.51 0.43
N HIS A 78 -7.94 1.77 0.85
CA HIS A 78 -6.67 2.43 0.98
C HIS A 78 -5.96 2.03 2.28
N ILE A 79 -4.71 1.57 2.20
CA ILE A 79 -3.95 1.12 3.38
C ILE A 79 -3.87 2.18 4.48
N LEU A 80 -3.70 3.46 4.13
CA LEU A 80 -3.61 4.54 5.12
C LEU A 80 -4.93 4.76 5.88
N ASP A 81 -6.09 4.51 5.28
CA ASP A 81 -7.38 4.60 5.99
C ASP A 81 -7.41 3.54 7.10
N VAL A 82 -7.13 2.29 6.71
CA VAL A 82 -7.13 1.14 7.63
C VAL A 82 -6.10 1.31 8.76
N VAL A 83 -4.90 1.80 8.43
CA VAL A 83 -3.83 2.05 9.41
C VAL A 83 -4.23 3.17 10.36
N ALA A 84 -4.72 4.30 9.84
CA ALA A 84 -5.10 5.44 10.67
C ALA A 84 -6.26 5.08 11.61
N ASP A 85 -7.27 4.35 11.11
CA ASP A 85 -8.40 3.92 11.93
C ASP A 85 -7.96 2.96 13.04
N SER A 86 -7.08 2.01 12.73
CA SER A 86 -6.52 1.09 13.74
C SER A 86 -5.72 1.82 14.83
N ILE A 87 -4.96 2.86 14.46
CA ILE A 87 -4.22 3.71 15.40
C ILE A 87 -5.19 4.49 16.31
N LYS A 88 -6.24 5.07 15.73
CA LYS A 88 -7.26 5.83 16.48
C LYS A 88 -8.05 4.96 17.43
N VAL A 89 -8.39 3.73 17.05
CA VAL A 89 -9.07 2.75 17.91
C VAL A 89 -8.26 2.46 19.18
N GLN A 90 -6.93 2.55 19.10
CA GLN A 90 -6.04 2.40 20.25
C GLN A 90 -5.86 3.69 21.07
N GLY A 91 -6.55 4.78 20.71
CA GLY A 91 -6.42 6.08 21.38
C GLY A 91 -5.09 6.79 21.09
N LEU A 92 -4.37 6.37 20.05
CA LEU A 92 -3.09 6.97 19.65
C LEU A 92 -3.34 8.02 18.57
N CYS A 93 -2.53 9.08 18.56
CA CYS A 93 -2.53 10.11 17.53
C CYS A 93 -1.12 10.43 17.00
N LYS A 94 -0.08 9.83 17.59
CA LYS A 94 1.32 10.04 17.21
C LYS A 94 2.08 8.71 17.29
N VAL A 95 2.68 8.28 16.19
CA VAL A 95 3.31 6.95 16.08
C VAL A 95 4.63 6.99 15.32
N ALA A 96 5.53 6.03 15.56
CA ALA A 96 6.73 5.88 14.74
C ALA A 96 6.40 5.22 13.39
N LEU A 97 6.89 5.78 12.29
CA LEU A 97 6.75 5.22 10.94
C LEU A 97 8.08 4.58 10.51
N LEU A 98 8.07 3.26 10.39
CA LEU A 98 9.22 2.47 9.93
C LEU A 98 8.86 1.74 8.64
N GLY A 99 9.79 1.72 7.69
CA GLY A 99 9.59 1.08 6.40
C GLY A 99 10.84 1.19 5.53
N THR A 100 10.70 0.98 4.22
CA THR A 100 11.77 1.31 3.28
C THR A 100 12.06 2.80 3.32
N HIS A 101 13.23 3.22 2.82
CA HIS A 101 13.54 4.65 2.69
C HIS A 101 12.42 5.40 1.96
N TYR A 102 11.82 4.80 0.92
CA TYR A 102 10.67 5.34 0.22
C TYR A 102 9.49 5.66 1.15
N VAL A 103 9.10 4.76 2.06
CA VAL A 103 7.99 5.00 2.99
C VAL A 103 8.33 6.06 4.04
N MET A 104 9.60 6.13 4.48
CA MET A 104 10.03 7.04 5.55
C MET A 104 10.52 8.42 5.05
N ALA A 105 10.70 8.59 3.74
CA ALA A 105 11.20 9.82 3.12
C ALA A 105 10.24 10.40 2.07
N ASP A 106 9.38 9.60 1.45
CA ASP A 106 8.34 10.11 0.55
C ASP A 106 7.22 10.75 1.39
N ASN A 107 6.91 12.00 1.05
CA ASN A 107 5.85 12.78 1.66
C ASN A 107 4.49 12.10 1.55
N PHE A 108 4.27 11.24 0.53
CA PHE A 108 2.99 10.54 0.34
C PHE A 108 2.48 9.83 1.60
N TYR A 109 3.32 9.02 2.26
CA TYR A 109 2.87 8.23 3.41
C TYR A 109 2.76 9.08 4.67
N VAL A 110 3.70 10.02 4.84
CA VAL A 110 3.76 10.94 5.99
C VAL A 110 2.57 11.89 5.97
N ASP A 111 2.36 12.58 4.86
CA ASP A 111 1.28 13.54 4.69
C ASP A 111 -0.07 12.83 4.65
N GLY A 112 -0.14 11.65 4.00
CA GLY A 112 -1.36 10.85 3.98
C GLY A 112 -1.82 10.38 5.37
N LEU A 113 -0.90 10.11 6.30
CA LEU A 113 -1.25 9.84 7.71
C LEU A 113 -1.71 11.12 8.43
N ARG A 114 -1.04 12.25 8.19
CA ARG A 114 -1.41 13.55 8.79
C ARG A 114 -2.79 14.02 8.38
N GLU A 115 -3.14 13.88 7.10
CA GLU A 115 -4.48 14.16 6.57
C GLU A 115 -5.56 13.34 7.27
N ARG A 116 -5.20 12.15 7.76
CA ARG A 116 -6.08 11.26 8.52
C ARG A 116 -6.01 11.49 10.03
N GLY A 117 -5.31 12.53 10.49
CA GLY A 117 -5.21 12.91 11.91
C GLY A 117 -4.21 12.08 12.73
N VAL A 118 -3.23 11.45 12.07
CA VAL A 118 -2.14 10.72 12.74
C VAL A 118 -0.82 11.43 12.44
N GLU A 119 -0.06 11.79 13.49
CA GLU A 119 1.26 12.40 13.34
C GLU A 119 2.36 11.31 13.31
N PRO A 120 2.97 11.04 12.15
CA PRO A 120 4.09 10.11 12.06
C PRO A 120 5.39 10.74 12.55
N ILE A 121 6.16 9.98 13.32
CA ILE A 121 7.55 10.27 13.69
C ILE A 121 8.44 9.41 12.81
N VAL A 122 9.27 10.04 11.98
CA VAL A 122 10.27 9.33 11.16
C VAL A 122 11.66 9.40 11.83
N PRO A 123 12.49 8.35 11.71
CA PRO A 123 13.87 8.37 12.21
C PRO A 123 14.72 9.46 11.53
N ASN A 124 15.92 9.74 12.06
CA ASN A 124 16.91 10.57 11.35
C ASN A 124 17.44 9.85 10.10
N ASP A 125 18.12 10.58 9.21
CA ASP A 125 18.56 10.03 7.92
C ASP A 125 19.52 8.84 8.04
N LYS A 126 20.39 8.83 9.05
CA LYS A 126 21.31 7.71 9.31
C LYS A 126 20.52 6.44 9.64
N ASP A 127 19.52 6.55 10.50
CA ASP A 127 18.69 5.43 10.92
C ASP A 127 17.76 4.96 9.79
N LYS A 128 17.23 5.89 8.97
CA LYS A 128 16.43 5.54 7.79
C LYS A 128 17.21 4.66 6.81
N LEU A 129 18.48 5.02 6.54
CA LEU A 129 19.35 4.24 5.65
C LEU A 129 19.64 2.85 6.21
N GLU A 130 19.89 2.74 7.52
CA GLU A 130 20.15 1.45 8.15
C GLU A 130 18.91 0.55 8.14
N ILE A 131 17.74 1.10 8.47
CA ILE A 131 16.46 0.36 8.38
C ILE A 131 16.20 -0.09 6.94
N HIS A 132 16.41 0.78 5.95
CA HIS A 132 16.24 0.42 4.55
C HIS A 132 17.18 -0.72 4.12
N ARG A 133 18.46 -0.65 4.51
CA ARG A 133 19.47 -1.68 4.25
C ARG A 133 19.07 -3.01 4.88
N ILE A 134 18.61 -3.01 6.13
CA ILE A 134 18.12 -4.22 6.82
C ILE A 134 16.93 -4.80 6.06
N ILE A 135 15.94 -3.97 5.68
CA ILE A 135 14.75 -4.42 4.97
C ILE A 135 15.12 -5.07 3.63
N LEU A 136 15.96 -4.42 2.83
CA LEU A 136 16.39 -4.98 1.55
C LEU A 136 17.20 -6.25 1.75
N LYS A 137 18.24 -6.24 2.59
CA LYS A 137 19.11 -7.40 2.82
C LYS A 137 18.34 -8.63 3.35
N SER A 138 17.36 -8.43 4.23
CA SER A 138 16.67 -9.52 4.91
C SER A 138 15.43 -10.03 4.18
N PHE A 139 14.75 -9.17 3.41
CA PHE A 139 13.42 -9.50 2.85
C PHE A 139 13.33 -9.33 1.33
N ALA A 140 14.19 -8.51 0.70
CA ALA A 140 14.31 -8.44 -0.75
C ALA A 140 15.54 -9.24 -1.18
N ARG A 141 15.35 -10.48 -1.62
CA ARG A 141 16.45 -11.25 -2.22
C ARG A 141 16.90 -10.57 -3.51
N GLU A 142 17.85 -9.66 -3.43
CA GLU A 142 18.77 -9.43 -4.53
C GLU A 142 19.69 -10.66 -4.57
N LYS A 143 19.44 -11.53 -5.55
CA LYS A 143 20.47 -12.47 -6.01
C LYS A 143 21.35 -11.76 -7.01
#